data_AF-A0A8S9TNV0-F1
#
_entry.id   AF-A0A8S9TNV0-F1
#
_cell.length_a   1.000
_cell.length_b   1.000
_cell.length_c   1.000
_cell.angle_alpha   90.00
_cell.angle_beta   90.00
_cell.angle_gamma   90.00
#
_symmetry.space_group_name_H-M   'P 1'
#
loop_
_entity.id
_entity.type
_entity.pdbx_description
1 polymer ?
#
loop_
_entity_poly.entity_id
_entity_poly.type
_entity_poly.pdbx_seq_one_letter_code
_entity_poly.pdbx_strand_id
1 'polypeptide(L)'
;MLPVAPFGPDAAFIPGRRAPVAFAARDIEPWSAKKLNRVAIISMKITVLFPELPFRAEWIFPRTADAIPRAGYVDSLITRPLVEELTSAAPWDTLVTTPVDPVSFRGDVRGRLGVFVRAFRDFASKHRVAIWEGTHRFPISRNQLQGSTWLSNFNKQRGNRRSHAGRAWKRVLVILVLAIQDGWCDVDILLDPSFLHLP
;
A
#
# COMPACT_ATOMS: atom_id res chain seq x y z
N MET A 1 2.51 -6.86 -25.27
CA MET A 1 3.48 -7.95 -25.39
C MET A 1 3.47 -8.73 -24.09
N LEU A 2 3.36 -10.05 -24.17
CA LEU A 2 3.45 -10.99 -23.05
C LEU A 2 4.93 -11.30 -22.74
N PRO A 3 5.27 -11.90 -21.58
CA PRO A 3 6.63 -12.35 -21.34
C PRO A 3 6.96 -13.58 -22.20
N VAL A 4 8.25 -13.79 -22.51
CA VAL A 4 8.70 -14.91 -23.38
C VAL A 4 8.47 -16.26 -22.70
N ALA A 5 8.65 -16.32 -21.39
CA ALA A 5 8.19 -17.39 -20.52
C ALA A 5 7.47 -16.74 -19.31
N PRO A 6 6.41 -17.36 -18.75
CA PRO A 6 5.82 -16.92 -17.50
C PRO A 6 6.82 -16.94 -16.33
N PHE A 7 6.53 -16.16 -15.29
CA PHE A 7 7.31 -16.11 -14.04
C PHE A 7 7.54 -17.49 -13.40
N GLY A 8 6.59 -18.42 -13.53
CA GLY A 8 6.74 -19.81 -13.11
C GLY A 8 5.72 -20.73 -13.78
N PRO A 9 5.69 -22.04 -13.42
CA PRO A 9 4.66 -22.96 -13.87
C PRO A 9 3.25 -22.53 -13.42
N ASP A 10 2.23 -22.75 -14.25
CA ASP A 10 0.86 -22.27 -13.99
C ASP A 10 0.21 -22.80 -12.68
N ALA A 11 0.75 -23.87 -12.09
CA ALA A 11 0.33 -24.44 -10.81
C ALA A 11 1.17 -23.98 -9.59
N ALA A 12 2.30 -23.30 -9.82
CA ALA A 12 3.15 -22.74 -8.77
C ALA A 12 2.75 -21.29 -8.42
N PHE A 13 2.09 -20.58 -9.34
CA PHE A 13 1.46 -19.29 -9.08
C PHE A 13 0.43 -19.39 -7.94
N ILE A 14 0.29 -18.33 -7.13
CA ILE A 14 -0.69 -18.20 -6.04
C ILE A 14 -1.81 -17.23 -6.45
N PRO A 15 -3.10 -17.62 -6.47
CA PRO A 15 -3.70 -18.93 -6.14
C PRO A 15 -3.74 -19.97 -7.26
N GLY A 16 -3.02 -19.78 -8.36
CA GLY A 16 -3.02 -20.68 -9.51
C GLY A 16 -3.46 -19.96 -10.77
N ARG A 17 -2.77 -20.20 -11.89
CA ARG A 17 -2.88 -19.28 -13.02
C ARG A 17 -4.14 -19.47 -13.85
N ARG A 18 -4.37 -20.70 -14.30
CA ARG A 18 -5.53 -21.07 -15.17
C ARG A 18 -6.73 -21.59 -14.38
N ALA A 19 -6.48 -22.23 -13.25
CA ALA A 19 -7.49 -22.78 -12.35
C ALA A 19 -7.05 -22.52 -10.89
N PRO A 20 -7.98 -22.49 -9.92
CA PRO A 20 -7.62 -22.39 -8.50
C PRO A 20 -6.84 -23.61 -8.02
N VAL A 21 -5.82 -23.39 -7.22
CA VAL A 21 -4.97 -24.41 -6.58
C VAL A 21 -5.17 -24.32 -5.06
N ALA A 22 -5.19 -25.48 -4.39
CA ALA A 22 -5.44 -25.59 -2.95
C ALA A 22 -4.12 -25.64 -2.15
N PHE A 23 -3.52 -24.47 -1.92
CA PHE A 23 -2.33 -24.32 -1.04
C PHE A 23 -2.70 -24.47 0.44
N ALA A 24 -1.79 -25.00 1.28
CA ALA A 24 -1.97 -24.92 2.73
C ALA A 24 -1.61 -23.51 3.24
N ALA A 25 -2.26 -23.06 4.32
CA ALA A 25 -2.17 -21.66 4.74
C ALA A 25 -0.74 -21.18 5.11
N ARG A 26 0.11 -22.08 5.63
CA ARG A 26 1.53 -21.81 5.93
C ARG A 26 2.41 -21.68 4.68
N ASP A 27 1.98 -22.27 3.56
CA ASP A 27 2.77 -22.32 2.32
C ASP A 27 2.55 -21.05 1.48
N ILE A 28 1.55 -20.23 1.85
CA ILE A 28 1.17 -18.96 1.20
C ILE A 28 0.87 -17.85 2.22
N GLU A 29 1.49 -17.88 3.40
CA GLU A 29 1.45 -16.76 4.35
C GLU A 29 2.21 -15.55 3.74
N PRO A 30 1.69 -14.30 3.78
CA PRO A 30 0.60 -13.78 4.62
C PRO A 30 -0.81 -13.81 4.01
N TRP A 31 -1.02 -14.46 2.86
CA TRP A 31 -2.27 -14.43 2.11
C TRP A 31 -3.36 -15.34 2.71
N SER A 32 -4.64 -15.01 2.52
CA SER A 32 -5.74 -15.84 3.01
C SER A 32 -6.07 -16.96 2.03
N ALA A 33 -5.51 -18.15 2.28
CA ALA A 33 -5.87 -19.39 1.58
C ALA A 33 -7.39 -19.61 1.46
N LYS A 34 -8.19 -19.15 2.44
CA LYS A 34 -9.66 -19.22 2.42
C LYS A 34 -10.29 -18.44 1.26
N LYS A 35 -9.73 -17.28 0.87
CA LYS A 35 -10.22 -16.47 -0.25
C LYS A 35 -9.47 -16.79 -1.54
N LEU A 36 -8.14 -16.90 -1.48
CA LEU A 36 -7.29 -17.08 -2.64
C LEU A 36 -7.50 -18.44 -3.34
N ASN A 37 -7.50 -19.57 -2.63
CA ASN A 37 -7.65 -20.94 -3.20
C ASN A 37 -8.99 -21.20 -3.96
N ARG A 38 -9.85 -20.19 -4.11
CA ARG A 38 -11.15 -20.23 -4.81
C ARG A 38 -11.15 -19.44 -6.12
N VAL A 39 -10.03 -18.83 -6.48
CA VAL A 39 -9.88 -17.91 -7.62
C VAL A 39 -8.71 -18.39 -8.49
N ALA A 40 -8.76 -18.11 -9.79
CA ALA A 40 -7.62 -18.26 -10.68
C ALA A 40 -7.13 -16.86 -11.10
N ILE A 41 -5.83 -16.67 -11.26
CA ILE A 41 -5.25 -15.37 -11.64
C ILE A 41 -5.90 -14.81 -12.91
N ILE A 42 -6.13 -15.65 -13.93
CA ILE A 42 -6.73 -15.24 -15.20
C ILE A 42 -8.16 -14.65 -15.06
N SER A 43 -8.86 -14.93 -13.96
CA SER A 43 -10.16 -14.35 -13.61
C SER A 43 -10.12 -13.41 -12.38
N MET A 44 -8.95 -13.25 -11.76
CA MET A 44 -8.75 -12.41 -10.57
C MET A 44 -9.09 -10.94 -10.87
N LYS A 45 -9.77 -10.31 -9.92
CA LYS A 45 -10.13 -8.89 -9.97
C LYS A 45 -9.45 -8.16 -8.82
N ILE A 46 -9.24 -6.85 -8.95
CA ILE A 46 -8.76 -6.02 -7.84
C ILE A 46 -9.64 -6.14 -6.57
N THR A 47 -10.92 -6.47 -6.71
CA THR A 47 -11.83 -6.74 -5.58
C THR A 47 -11.50 -8.03 -4.81
N VAL A 48 -10.74 -8.96 -5.39
CA VAL A 48 -10.19 -10.15 -4.73
C VAL A 48 -8.84 -9.83 -4.10
N LEU A 49 -7.95 -9.17 -4.84
CA LEU A 49 -6.59 -8.86 -4.35
C LEU A 49 -6.60 -7.81 -3.22
N PHE A 50 -7.38 -6.73 -3.35
CA PHE A 50 -7.35 -5.60 -2.41
C PHE A 50 -7.70 -5.97 -0.94
N PRO A 51 -8.58 -6.93 -0.64
CA PRO A 51 -8.82 -7.45 0.71
C PRO A 51 -7.93 -8.65 1.12
N GLU A 52 -6.92 -8.99 0.32
CA GLU A 52 -5.94 -10.07 0.53
C GLU A 52 -4.53 -9.56 0.75
N LEU A 53 -4.21 -8.39 0.17
CA LEU A 53 -3.12 -7.52 0.57
C LEU A 53 -2.80 -7.63 2.09
N PRO A 54 -1.55 -7.94 2.50
CA PRO A 54 -1.16 -7.90 3.92
C PRO A 54 -1.35 -6.49 4.52
N PHE A 55 -1.40 -5.48 3.65
CA PHE A 55 -1.99 -4.16 3.82
C PHE A 55 -3.48 -4.28 4.23
N ARG A 56 -3.70 -4.63 5.51
CA ARG A 56 -5.01 -4.85 6.16
C ARG A 56 -5.96 -3.69 5.89
N ALA A 57 -7.26 -3.90 6.12
CA ALA A 57 -8.32 -2.89 5.90
C ALA A 57 -8.17 -1.57 6.71
N GLU A 58 -7.21 -1.51 7.63
CA GLU A 58 -6.83 -0.35 8.43
C GLU A 58 -5.45 0.21 8.11
N TRP A 59 -4.65 -0.42 7.24
CA TRP A 59 -3.24 -0.07 7.10
C TRP A 59 -3.06 1.31 6.47
N ILE A 60 -3.47 1.52 5.20
CA ILE A 60 -3.36 2.87 4.59
C ILE A 60 -4.05 3.92 5.46
N PHE A 61 -5.20 3.61 6.09
CA PHE A 61 -5.84 4.46 7.10
C PHE A 61 -6.62 3.66 8.16
N PRO A 62 -6.27 3.78 9.46
CA PRO A 62 -7.06 3.19 10.52
C PRO A 62 -8.48 3.78 10.59
N ARG A 63 -9.46 2.90 10.83
CA ARG A 63 -10.82 3.27 11.23
C ARG A 63 -11.08 3.03 12.72
N THR A 64 -10.19 2.32 13.39
CA THR A 64 -10.28 1.93 14.79
C THR A 64 -10.30 3.17 15.68
N ALA A 65 -11.36 3.26 16.49
CA ALA A 65 -11.48 4.23 17.58
C ALA A 65 -10.86 3.70 18.88
N ASP A 66 -10.12 2.59 18.79
CA ASP A 66 -9.46 1.92 19.89
C ASP A 66 -8.44 2.83 20.57
N ALA A 67 -8.25 2.62 21.86
CA ALA A 67 -7.49 3.53 22.70
C ALA A 67 -6.08 3.75 22.16
N ILE A 68 -5.78 5.00 21.79
CA ILE A 68 -4.41 5.48 21.57
C ILE A 68 -3.57 5.03 22.78
N PRO A 69 -2.46 4.30 22.59
CA PRO A 69 -1.54 3.99 23.69
C PRO A 69 -1.03 5.31 24.29
N ARG A 70 -1.59 5.70 25.45
CA ARG A 70 -1.31 7.02 26.06
C ARG A 70 0.08 7.12 26.66
N ALA A 71 0.81 6.01 26.78
CA ALA A 71 2.21 6.00 27.18
C ALA A 71 3.06 6.77 26.15
N GLY A 72 3.46 8.00 26.50
CA GLY A 72 4.26 8.89 25.65
C GLY A 72 3.47 9.77 24.67
N TYR A 73 2.15 9.59 24.49
CA TYR A 73 1.35 10.51 23.67
C TYR A 73 0.94 11.74 24.48
N VAL A 74 1.50 12.90 24.11
CA VAL A 74 1.24 14.20 24.73
C VAL A 74 0.42 15.06 23.76
N ASP A 75 -0.86 15.27 24.07
CA ASP A 75 -1.78 15.99 23.20
C ASP A 75 -1.50 17.50 23.14
N SER A 76 -0.92 18.09 24.19
CA SER A 76 -0.48 19.48 24.22
C SER A 76 0.65 19.82 23.23
N LEU A 77 1.30 18.82 22.61
CA LEU A 77 2.25 19.03 21.51
C LEU A 77 1.58 19.22 20.15
N ILE A 78 0.29 18.91 20.01
CA ILE A 78 -0.46 19.09 18.75
C ILE A 78 -0.95 20.55 18.63
N THR A 79 -0.01 21.49 18.62
CA THR A 79 -0.24 22.93 18.41
C THR A 79 0.03 23.31 16.97
N ARG A 80 -0.55 24.42 16.50
CA ARG A 80 -0.30 24.93 15.14
C ARG A 80 1.20 25.09 14.84
N PRO A 81 2.03 25.77 15.66
CA PRO A 81 3.45 25.96 15.36
C PRO A 81 4.21 24.65 15.20
N LEU A 82 4.03 23.68 16.11
CA LEU A 82 4.73 22.39 16.05
C LEU A 82 4.28 21.53 14.85
N VAL A 83 3.02 21.64 14.42
CA VAL A 83 2.54 20.97 13.19
C VAL A 83 3.10 21.65 11.93
N GLU A 84 3.18 22.99 11.92
CA GLU A 84 3.77 23.74 10.81
C GLU A 84 5.29 23.47 10.70
N GLU A 85 6.01 23.43 11.82
CA GLU A 85 7.43 23.03 11.92
C GLU A 85 7.66 21.60 11.40
N LEU A 86 6.88 20.62 11.88
CA LEU A 86 6.92 19.23 11.39
C LEU A 86 6.61 19.14 9.88
N THR A 87 5.72 20.01 9.37
CA THR A 87 5.40 20.08 7.94
C THR A 87 6.57 20.68 7.14
N SER A 88 7.23 21.70 7.67
CA SER A 88 8.42 22.33 7.07
C SER A 88 9.65 21.42 7.08
N ALA A 89 9.79 20.54 8.07
CA ALA A 89 10.85 19.54 8.14
C ALA A 89 10.71 18.39 7.11
N ALA A 90 9.58 18.34 6.38
CA ALA A 90 9.30 17.41 5.28
C ALA A 90 9.69 15.93 5.52
N PRO A 91 9.33 15.31 6.67
CA PRO A 91 9.84 14.00 7.09
C PRO A 91 9.49 12.85 6.12
N TRP A 92 8.47 13.02 5.27
CA TRP A 92 8.09 12.10 4.20
C TRP A 92 9.09 12.02 3.04
N ASP A 93 10.04 12.96 2.91
CA ASP A 93 11.05 12.93 1.85
C ASP A 93 12.06 11.78 2.06
N THR A 94 12.19 11.29 3.31
CA THR A 94 12.92 10.06 3.67
C THR A 94 12.47 8.82 2.88
N LEU A 95 11.17 8.75 2.54
CA LEU A 95 10.56 7.67 1.75
C LEU A 95 10.99 7.68 0.27
N VAL A 96 11.67 8.74 -0.18
CA VAL A 96 12.14 8.90 -1.57
C VAL A 96 13.66 8.94 -1.65
N THR A 97 14.35 9.46 -0.63
CA THR A 97 15.81 9.57 -0.61
C THR A 97 16.53 8.26 -0.31
N THR A 98 15.86 7.28 0.29
CA THR A 98 16.41 5.92 0.52
C THR A 98 15.64 4.89 -0.33
N PRO A 99 15.90 4.79 -1.64
CA PRO A 99 15.30 3.75 -2.46
C PRO A 99 15.82 2.39 -2.01
N VAL A 100 14.91 1.52 -1.56
CA VAL A 100 15.23 0.12 -1.29
C VAL A 100 15.32 -0.60 -2.63
N ASP A 101 16.48 -1.18 -2.95
CA ASP A 101 16.65 -1.93 -4.19
C ASP A 101 15.74 -3.17 -4.19
N PRO A 102 14.98 -3.42 -5.28
CA PRO A 102 14.10 -4.58 -5.36
C PRO A 102 14.88 -5.88 -5.47
N VAL A 103 14.44 -6.88 -4.72
CA VAL A 103 15.03 -8.23 -4.67
C VAL A 103 14.38 -9.14 -5.72
N SER A 104 13.08 -8.95 -5.93
CA SER A 104 12.19 -9.84 -6.69
C SER A 104 12.06 -9.45 -8.18
N PHE A 105 12.57 -8.27 -8.57
CA PHE A 105 12.53 -7.76 -9.93
C PHE A 105 13.66 -6.74 -10.15
N ARG A 106 14.08 -6.51 -11.40
CA ARG A 106 15.13 -5.52 -11.71
C ARG A 106 14.57 -4.10 -11.83
N GLY A 107 15.41 -3.08 -11.61
CA GLY A 107 15.00 -1.68 -11.69
C GLY A 107 14.49 -1.20 -13.06
N ASP A 108 14.77 -1.95 -14.14
CA ASP A 108 14.58 -1.60 -15.55
C ASP A 108 13.52 -2.43 -16.30
N VAL A 109 12.67 -3.21 -15.59
CA VAL A 109 11.77 -4.19 -16.23
C VAL A 109 10.98 -3.61 -17.42
N ARG A 110 10.88 -4.39 -18.49
CA ARG A 110 10.05 -4.11 -19.67
C ARG A 110 8.65 -4.71 -19.49
N GLY A 111 7.84 -4.71 -20.54
CA GLY A 111 6.51 -5.35 -20.53
C GLY A 111 5.50 -4.72 -19.55
N ARG A 112 4.54 -5.53 -19.08
CA ARG A 112 3.46 -5.06 -18.19
C ARG A 112 3.96 -4.75 -16.79
N LEU A 113 4.84 -5.60 -16.23
CA LEU A 113 5.51 -5.37 -14.95
C LEU A 113 6.30 -4.06 -14.95
N GLY A 114 7.02 -3.74 -16.03
CA GLY A 114 7.67 -2.43 -16.18
C GLY A 114 6.73 -1.22 -16.09
N VAL A 115 5.49 -1.35 -16.59
CA VAL A 115 4.48 -0.30 -16.48
C VAL A 115 3.95 -0.19 -15.04
N PHE A 116 3.77 -1.32 -14.34
CA PHE A 116 3.43 -1.32 -12.91
C PHE A 116 4.52 -0.64 -12.06
N VAL A 117 5.79 -1.03 -12.22
CA VAL A 117 6.92 -0.48 -11.45
C VAL A 117 7.05 1.03 -11.62
N ARG A 118 6.88 1.56 -12.84
CA ARG A 118 6.84 3.02 -13.08
C ARG A 118 5.63 3.68 -12.42
N ALA A 119 4.42 3.16 -12.64
CA ALA A 119 3.21 3.70 -12.04
C ALA A 119 3.22 3.65 -10.50
N PHE A 120 3.91 2.67 -9.91
CA PHE A 120 4.18 2.60 -8.47
C PHE A 120 5.16 3.69 -8.02
N ARG A 121 6.32 3.86 -8.67
CA ARG A 121 7.30 4.92 -8.35
C ARG A 121 6.67 6.32 -8.46
N ASP A 122 5.90 6.56 -9.51
CA ASP A 122 5.14 7.80 -9.72
C ASP A 122 4.12 8.03 -8.59
N PHE A 123 3.41 6.97 -8.18
CA PHE A 123 2.47 7.02 -7.06
C PHE A 123 3.17 7.31 -5.73
N ALA A 124 4.25 6.60 -5.41
CA ALA A 124 5.01 6.77 -4.17
C ALA A 124 5.55 8.20 -4.05
N SER A 125 6.26 8.70 -5.06
CA SER A 125 6.80 10.07 -5.08
C SER A 125 5.70 11.15 -4.95
N LYS A 126 4.58 10.98 -5.66
CA LYS A 126 3.46 11.93 -5.67
C LYS A 126 2.60 11.90 -4.40
N HIS A 127 2.52 10.76 -3.72
CA HIS A 127 1.68 10.56 -2.54
C HIS A 127 2.45 10.32 -1.23
N ARG A 128 3.79 10.48 -1.23
CA ARG A 128 4.67 10.27 -0.06
C ARG A 128 4.18 10.91 1.24
N VAL A 129 3.63 12.13 1.19
CA VAL A 129 3.00 12.79 2.35
C VAL A 129 1.87 11.93 2.92
N ALA A 130 0.98 11.41 2.09
CA ALA A 130 -0.15 10.57 2.50
C ALA A 130 0.28 9.14 2.92
N ILE A 131 1.42 8.65 2.42
CA ILE A 131 2.01 7.36 2.80
C ILE A 131 2.65 7.48 4.20
N TRP A 132 3.45 8.53 4.41
CA TRP A 132 4.02 8.88 5.72
C TRP A 132 2.91 9.14 6.76
N GLU A 133 1.87 9.88 6.38
CA GLU A 133 0.69 10.14 7.22
C GLU A 133 -0.18 8.89 7.52
N GLY A 134 0.04 7.78 6.81
CA GLY A 134 -0.59 6.48 7.07
C GLY A 134 0.25 5.61 8.01
N THR A 135 1.57 5.57 7.80
CA THR A 135 2.51 4.85 8.70
C THR A 135 2.66 5.52 10.07
N HIS A 136 2.56 6.85 10.15
CA HIS A 136 2.77 7.61 11.38
C HIS A 136 1.44 7.97 12.07
N ARG A 137 1.23 7.44 13.28
CA ARG A 137 0.05 7.75 14.10
C ARG A 137 0.06 9.20 14.57
N PHE A 138 -0.65 10.06 13.84
CA PHE A 138 -0.88 11.46 14.17
C PHE A 138 -2.37 11.71 14.51
N PRO A 139 -2.84 11.37 15.72
CA PRO A 139 -4.22 11.60 16.15
C PRO A 139 -4.44 13.06 16.54
N ILE A 140 -5.67 13.55 16.34
CA ILE A 140 -6.12 14.88 16.78
C ILE A 140 -7.49 14.69 17.44
N SER A 141 -7.62 15.09 18.70
CA SER A 141 -8.84 14.85 19.49
C SER A 141 -10.01 15.73 19.05
N ARG A 142 -11.24 15.33 19.39
CA ARG A 142 -12.45 16.16 19.14
C ARG A 142 -12.32 17.55 19.77
N ASN A 143 -11.78 17.64 20.98
CA ASN A 143 -11.60 18.89 21.70
C ASN A 143 -10.63 19.83 20.96
N GLN A 144 -9.51 19.30 20.43
CA GLN A 144 -8.56 20.07 19.62
C GLN A 144 -9.15 20.51 18.27
N LEU A 145 -9.98 19.67 17.64
CA LEU A 145 -10.68 20.01 16.39
C LEU A 145 -11.76 21.07 16.60
N GLN A 146 -12.39 21.11 17.77
CA GLN A 146 -13.36 22.14 18.16
C GLN A 146 -12.68 23.46 18.57
N GLY A 147 -11.58 23.37 19.33
CA GLY A 147 -10.81 24.53 19.79
C GLY A 147 -9.90 25.18 18.75
N SER A 148 -9.77 24.61 17.55
CA SER A 148 -8.91 25.17 16.49
C SER A 148 -9.44 24.89 15.07
N THR A 149 -9.94 25.95 14.43
CA THR A 149 -10.27 25.99 13.00
C THR A 149 -9.09 25.58 12.12
N TRP A 150 -7.86 25.87 12.54
CA TRP A 150 -6.65 25.47 11.83
C TRP A 150 -6.43 23.95 11.88
N LEU A 151 -6.50 23.34 13.08
CA LEU A 151 -6.38 21.87 13.22
C LEU A 151 -7.52 21.13 12.50
N SER A 152 -8.73 21.69 12.53
CA SER A 152 -9.88 21.16 11.79
C SER A 152 -9.65 21.15 10.27
N ASN A 153 -9.17 22.27 9.72
CA ASN A 153 -8.80 22.36 8.30
C ASN A 153 -7.61 21.46 7.93
N PHE A 154 -6.57 21.41 8.76
CA PHE A 154 -5.43 20.51 8.57
C PHE A 154 -5.88 19.05 8.53
N ASN A 155 -6.69 18.59 9.50
CA ASN A 155 -7.23 17.23 9.53
C ASN A 155 -8.11 16.91 8.29
N LYS A 156 -8.90 17.88 7.82
CA LYS A 156 -9.66 17.77 6.56
C LYS A 156 -8.74 17.62 5.34
N GLN A 157 -7.65 18.38 5.28
CA GLN A 157 -6.65 18.25 4.21
C GLN A 157 -5.93 16.90 4.24
N ARG A 158 -5.58 16.38 5.43
CA ARG A 158 -5.07 15.00 5.60
C ARG A 158 -6.07 13.99 5.04
N GLY A 159 -7.34 14.11 5.42
CA GLY A 159 -8.45 13.29 4.90
C GLY A 159 -8.63 13.34 3.38
N ASN A 160 -8.32 14.47 2.74
CA ASN A 160 -8.33 14.62 1.29
C ASN A 160 -7.11 13.98 0.63
N ARG A 161 -5.88 14.27 1.11
CA ARG A 161 -4.63 13.62 0.67
C ARG A 161 -4.78 12.09 0.69
N ARG A 162 -5.32 11.58 1.79
CA ARG A 162 -5.80 10.20 2.01
C ARG A 162 -6.64 9.66 0.87
N SER A 163 -7.76 10.33 0.56
CA SER A 163 -8.74 9.89 -0.43
C SER A 163 -8.14 9.84 -1.85
N HIS A 164 -7.31 10.83 -2.18
CA HIS A 164 -6.60 10.88 -3.47
C HIS A 164 -5.53 9.77 -3.58
N ALA A 165 -4.76 9.51 -2.52
CA ALA A 165 -3.77 8.44 -2.48
C ALA A 165 -4.43 7.05 -2.62
N GLY A 166 -5.47 6.74 -1.83
CA GLY A 166 -6.20 5.47 -1.92
C GLY A 166 -6.86 5.26 -3.30
N ARG A 167 -7.33 6.33 -3.96
CA ARG A 167 -7.84 6.28 -5.33
C ARG A 167 -6.72 6.06 -6.37
N ALA A 168 -5.53 6.62 -6.15
CA ALA A 168 -4.38 6.42 -7.03
C ALA A 168 -3.81 5.00 -6.90
N TRP A 169 -3.61 4.50 -5.68
CA TRP A 169 -3.12 3.13 -5.41
C TRP A 169 -4.00 2.07 -6.08
N LYS A 170 -5.33 2.20 -6.00
CA LYS A 170 -6.25 1.31 -6.70
C LYS A 170 -6.08 1.28 -8.23
N ARG A 171 -5.59 2.35 -8.86
CA ARG A 171 -5.24 2.32 -10.30
C ARG A 171 -3.93 1.58 -10.55
N VAL A 172 -2.92 1.77 -9.70
CA VAL A 172 -1.64 1.05 -9.79
C VAL A 172 -1.86 -0.46 -9.62
N LEU A 173 -2.71 -0.87 -8.67
CA LEU A 173 -3.08 -2.27 -8.46
C LEU A 173 -3.85 -2.91 -9.63
N VAL A 174 -4.60 -2.14 -10.44
CA VAL A 174 -5.18 -2.68 -11.69
C VAL A 174 -4.07 -3.04 -12.69
N ILE A 175 -3.00 -2.24 -12.77
CA ILE A 175 -1.84 -2.55 -13.63
C ILE A 175 -1.10 -3.79 -13.09
N LEU A 176 -1.01 -3.96 -11.77
CA LEU A 176 -0.47 -5.18 -11.15
C LEU A 176 -1.28 -6.43 -11.49
N VAL A 177 -2.61 -6.40 -11.31
CA VAL A 177 -3.47 -7.55 -11.64
C VAL A 177 -3.29 -7.95 -13.11
N LEU A 178 -3.18 -6.99 -14.02
CA LEU A 178 -2.87 -7.25 -15.44
C LEU A 178 -1.45 -7.82 -15.64
N ALA A 179 -0.44 -7.41 -14.85
CA ALA A 179 0.92 -7.96 -14.94
C ALA A 179 0.99 -9.41 -14.45
N ILE A 180 0.25 -9.75 -13.38
CA ILE A 180 0.11 -11.11 -12.87
C ILE A 180 -0.68 -11.98 -13.87
N GLN A 181 -1.74 -11.44 -14.49
CA GLN A 181 -2.52 -12.10 -15.55
C GLN A 181 -1.70 -12.40 -16.81
N ASP A 182 -0.96 -11.41 -17.31
CA ASP A 182 0.02 -11.58 -18.39
C ASP A 182 1.17 -12.55 -17.99
N GLY A 183 1.39 -12.78 -16.69
CA GLY A 183 2.33 -13.75 -16.14
C GLY A 183 3.75 -13.23 -15.92
N TRP A 184 3.92 -11.91 -15.76
CA TRP A 184 5.24 -11.27 -15.54
C TRP A 184 5.76 -11.43 -14.10
N CYS A 185 4.87 -11.65 -13.15
CA CYS A 185 5.14 -11.80 -11.73
C CYS A 185 3.98 -12.55 -11.08
N ASP A 186 4.20 -13.11 -9.89
CA ASP A 186 3.13 -13.60 -9.02
C ASP A 186 2.69 -12.53 -8.00
N VAL A 187 1.66 -12.81 -7.20
CA VAL A 187 1.17 -11.94 -6.13
C VAL A 187 2.24 -11.60 -5.08
N ASP A 188 3.17 -12.53 -4.82
CA ASP A 188 4.29 -12.39 -3.89
C ASP A 188 5.25 -11.23 -4.21
N ILE A 189 5.20 -10.65 -5.42
CA ILE A 189 5.95 -9.42 -5.72
C ILE A 189 5.62 -8.29 -4.74
N LEU A 190 4.42 -8.29 -4.16
CA LEU A 190 3.98 -7.32 -3.13
C LEU A 190 4.66 -7.50 -1.76
N LEU A 191 5.37 -8.61 -1.54
CA LEU A 191 6.21 -8.85 -0.36
C LEU A 191 7.62 -8.30 -0.53
N ASP A 192 7.99 -7.83 -1.74
CA ASP A 192 9.30 -7.25 -2.00
C ASP A 192 9.53 -5.98 -1.15
N PRO A 193 10.74 -5.79 -0.57
CA PRO A 193 11.09 -4.60 0.22
C PRO A 193 10.80 -3.25 -0.46
N SER A 194 10.79 -3.17 -1.79
CA SER A 194 10.34 -1.99 -2.53
C SER A 194 8.88 -1.57 -2.26
N PHE A 195 8.01 -2.46 -1.77
CA PHE A 195 6.61 -2.14 -1.45
C PHE A 195 6.29 -2.14 0.05
N LEU A 196 7.15 -2.70 0.90
CA LEU A 196 6.94 -2.80 2.36
C LEU A 196 6.93 -1.46 3.11
N HIS A 197 7.21 -0.34 2.43
CA HIS A 197 7.04 1.02 2.97
C HIS A 197 5.68 1.66 2.62
N LEU A 198 4.86 1.01 1.79
CA LEU A 198 3.43 1.32 1.70
C LEU A 198 2.75 0.81 2.99
N PRO A 199 1.76 1.52 3.58
CA PRO A 199 1.46 1.36 5.02
C PRO A 199 0.77 -0.03 5.60
#